data_AF-V5I6P4-F1
#
_entry.id   AF-V5I6P4-F1
#
_cell.length_a   1.000
_cell.length_b   1.000
_cell.length_c   1.000
_cell.angle_alpha   90.00
_cell.angle_beta   90.00
_cell.angle_gamma   90.00
#
_symmetry.space_group_name_H-M   'P 1'
#
loop_
_entity.id
_entity.type
_entity.pdbx_description
1 polymer ?
#
loop_
_entity_poly.entity_id
_entity_poly.type
_entity_poly.pdbx_seq_one_letter_code
_entity_poly.pdbx_strand_id
1 'polypeptide(L)'
;ERERLIRLYFQKFVLEPAAEGMRRLKVDNFDYSALCSKMARMTEGMSGREIAKLGVAWQAAAYASESGILTEKMVLEKVEDHVRQHRQKVEWQSEQERKEAKSIYHSEKEDSYIPIIPKITESPQTNEKDVKETSGQSSETIQIIKGVSEKSQTDDKTVEKR
;
A
#
# COMPACT_ATOMS: atom_id res chain seq x y z
N GLU A 1 -22.91 -11.40 5.68
CA GLU A 1 -21.91 -11.74 6.71
C GLU A 1 -21.19 -10.53 7.33
N ARG A 2 -20.59 -9.62 6.55
CA ARG A 2 -19.78 -8.50 7.13
C ARG A 2 -20.53 -7.64 8.14
N GLU A 3 -21.78 -7.31 7.86
CA GLU A 3 -22.62 -6.57 8.81
C GLU A 3 -22.78 -7.30 10.14
N ARG A 4 -22.94 -8.62 10.12
CA ARG A 4 -23.02 -9.46 11.32
C ARG A 4 -21.72 -9.38 12.14
N LEU A 5 -20.57 -9.44 11.47
CA LEU A 5 -19.25 -9.32 12.11
C LEU A 5 -19.04 -7.94 12.72
N ILE A 6 -19.39 -6.88 12.00
CA ILE A 6 -19.29 -5.50 12.50
C ILE A 6 -20.17 -5.32 13.72
N ARG A 7 -21.43 -5.77 13.66
CA ARG A 7 -22.35 -5.70 14.81
C ARG A 7 -21.81 -6.45 16.02
N LEU A 8 -21.28 -7.65 15.81
CA LEU A 8 -20.68 -8.47 16.86
C LEU A 8 -19.49 -7.76 17.53
N TYR A 9 -18.55 -7.25 16.74
CA TYR A 9 -17.34 -6.63 17.28
C TYR A 9 -17.59 -5.24 17.86
N PHE A 10 -18.49 -4.46 17.27
CA PHE A 10 -18.87 -3.18 17.83
C PHE A 10 -19.58 -3.37 19.18
N GLN A 11 -20.49 -4.34 19.30
CA GLN A 11 -21.07 -4.69 20.59
C GLN A 11 -20.00 -5.08 21.61
N LYS A 12 -19.12 -6.01 21.26
CA LYS A 12 -18.10 -6.55 22.17
C LYS A 12 -17.06 -5.51 22.63
N PHE A 13 -16.61 -4.64 21.72
CA PHE A 13 -15.51 -3.72 22.01
C PHE A 13 -15.96 -2.31 22.36
N VAL A 14 -17.19 -1.92 22.01
CA VAL A 14 -17.69 -0.56 22.23
C VAL A 14 -18.86 -0.55 23.20
N LEU A 15 -19.91 -1.33 22.95
CA LEU A 15 -21.13 -1.26 23.77
C LEU A 15 -20.96 -1.93 25.14
N GLU A 16 -20.39 -3.14 25.19
CA GLU A 16 -20.14 -3.85 26.46
C GLU A 16 -19.23 -3.04 27.40
N PRO A 17 -18.07 -2.51 26.96
CA PRO A 17 -17.20 -1.74 27.85
C PRO A 17 -17.78 -0.38 28.24
N ALA A 18 -18.67 0.20 27.43
CA ALA A 18 -19.39 1.42 27.80
C ALA A 18 -20.49 1.13 28.85
N ALA A 19 -21.12 -0.06 28.79
CA ALA A 19 -22.15 -0.47 29.73
C ALA A 19 -21.58 -0.94 31.08
N GLU A 20 -20.43 -1.63 31.07
CA GLU A 20 -19.77 -2.13 32.28
C GLU A 20 -19.24 -1.00 33.19
N GLY A 21 -19.04 0.21 32.66
CA GLY A 21 -18.62 1.38 33.44
C GLY A 21 -17.21 1.31 34.04
N MET A 22 -16.51 0.18 33.90
CA MET A 22 -15.16 -0.06 34.41
C MET A 22 -14.08 0.78 33.70
N ARG A 23 -14.39 1.36 32.55
CA ARG A 23 -13.46 2.18 31.75
C ARG A 23 -14.14 3.50 31.37
N ARG A 24 -13.35 4.56 31.17
CA ARG A 24 -13.81 5.91 30.75
C ARG A 24 -14.35 5.94 29.29
N LEU A 25 -14.84 4.82 28.76
CA LEU A 25 -15.40 4.71 27.42
C LEU A 25 -16.88 5.10 27.47
N LYS A 26 -17.26 6.13 26.72
CA LYS A 26 -18.67 6.47 26.47
C LYS A 26 -18.95 6.46 24.99
N VAL A 27 -20.18 6.17 24.60
CA VAL A 27 -20.64 6.19 23.21
C VAL A 27 -21.61 7.34 23.05
N ASP A 28 -21.44 8.12 21.98
CA ASP A 28 -22.37 9.18 21.64
C ASP A 28 -23.72 8.62 21.15
N ASN A 29 -24.75 9.45 21.11
CA ASN A 29 -26.08 9.04 20.67
C ASN A 29 -26.21 9.15 19.15
N PHE A 30 -26.07 8.02 18.45
CA PHE A 30 -26.26 7.92 17.01
C PHE A 30 -27.00 6.62 16.62
N ASP A 31 -27.53 6.57 15.40
CA ASP A 31 -28.18 5.37 14.89
C ASP A 31 -27.14 4.27 14.59
N TYR A 32 -26.98 3.40 15.58
CA TYR A 32 -26.09 2.26 15.51
C TYR A 32 -26.42 1.31 14.35
N SER A 33 -27.71 1.12 14.03
CA SER A 33 -28.12 0.19 12.99
C SER A 33 -27.70 0.70 11.62
N ALA A 34 -28.01 1.96 11.31
CA ALA A 34 -27.61 2.59 10.06
C ALA A 34 -26.09 2.67 9.92
N LEU A 35 -25.38 2.98 11.02
CA LEU A 35 -23.93 3.04 11.04
C LEU A 35 -23.31 1.67 10.71
N CYS A 36 -23.79 0.59 11.33
CA CYS A 36 -23.32 -0.77 11.02
C CYS A 36 -23.52 -1.14 9.55
N SER A 37 -24.68 -0.85 8.97
CA SER A 37 -24.94 -1.12 7.55
C SER A 37 -24.03 -0.28 6.64
N LYS A 38 -23.72 0.97 7.01
CA LYS A 38 -22.75 1.81 6.28
C LYS A 38 -21.33 1.25 6.34
N MET A 39 -20.84 0.91 7.54
CA MET A 39 -19.51 0.33 7.71
C MET A 39 -19.37 -1.02 6.98
N ALA A 40 -20.44 -1.82 6.93
CA ALA A 40 -20.45 -3.10 6.22
C ALA A 40 -20.21 -2.94 4.71
N ARG A 41 -20.74 -1.87 4.11
CA ARG A 41 -20.48 -1.52 2.70
C ARG A 41 -19.06 -1.01 2.49
N MET A 42 -18.55 -0.18 3.41
CA MET A 42 -17.20 0.38 3.30
C MET A 42 -16.10 -0.67 3.43
N THR A 43 -16.31 -1.68 4.28
CA THR A 43 -15.32 -2.74 4.58
C THR A 43 -15.47 -3.96 3.67
N GLU A 44 -16.11 -3.79 2.51
CA GLU A 44 -16.17 -4.84 1.51
C GLU A 44 -14.76 -5.25 1.03
N GLY A 45 -14.55 -6.55 0.84
CA GLY A 45 -13.23 -7.13 0.54
C GLY A 45 -12.35 -7.42 1.77
N MET A 46 -12.60 -6.79 2.91
CA MET A 46 -11.82 -7.05 4.13
C MET A 46 -12.14 -8.42 4.73
N SER A 47 -11.11 -9.07 5.27
CA SER A 47 -11.23 -10.34 6.01
C SER A 47 -11.87 -10.14 7.38
N GLY A 48 -12.49 -11.20 7.93
CA GLY A 48 -13.05 -11.15 9.28
C GLY A 48 -12.03 -10.78 10.37
N ARG A 49 -10.75 -11.14 10.18
CA ARG A 49 -9.66 -10.75 11.09
C ARG A 49 -9.37 -9.25 11.02
N GLU A 50 -9.46 -8.64 9.84
CA GLU A 50 -9.30 -7.18 9.70
C GLU A 50 -10.48 -6.43 10.32
N ILE A 51 -11.70 -6.95 10.19
CA ILE A 51 -12.88 -6.40 10.86
C ILE A 51 -12.74 -6.51 12.39
N ALA A 52 -12.20 -7.61 12.91
CA ALA A 52 -11.95 -7.75 14.35
C ALA A 52 -10.97 -6.67 14.88
N LYS A 53 -9.98 -6.26 14.08
CA LYS A 53 -9.03 -5.21 14.46
C LYS A 53 -9.68 -3.83 14.58
N LEU A 54 -10.74 -3.56 13.82
CA LEU A 54 -11.49 -2.29 13.94
C LEU A 54 -12.08 -2.10 15.34
N GLY A 55 -12.54 -3.18 15.98
CA GLY A 55 -13.07 -3.12 17.34
C GLY A 55 -12.09 -2.53 18.35
N VAL A 56 -10.83 -2.98 18.30
CA VAL A 56 -9.76 -2.46 19.16
C VAL A 56 -9.38 -1.02 18.77
N ALA A 57 -9.38 -0.70 17.47
CA ALA A 57 -9.10 0.64 17.00
C ALA A 57 -10.12 1.68 17.50
N TRP A 58 -11.40 1.32 17.58
CA TRP A 58 -12.43 2.20 18.16
C TRP A 58 -12.23 2.45 19.66
N GLN A 59 -11.84 1.42 20.42
CA GLN A 59 -11.49 1.59 21.82
C GLN A 59 -10.30 2.56 22.00
N ALA A 60 -9.24 2.35 21.22
CA ALA A 60 -8.08 3.21 21.24
C ALA A 60 -8.43 4.65 20.87
N ALA A 61 -9.27 4.86 19.86
CA ALA A 61 -9.74 6.19 19.46
C ALA A 61 -10.53 6.88 20.57
N ALA A 62 -11.39 6.16 21.27
CA ALA A 62 -12.15 6.71 22.39
C ALA A 62 -11.25 7.05 23.59
N TYR A 63 -10.24 6.24 23.92
CA TYR A 63 -9.29 6.55 24.99
C TYR A 63 -8.33 7.69 24.63
N ALA A 64 -8.02 7.87 23.35
CA ALA A 64 -7.22 8.99 22.86
C ALA A 64 -8.03 10.30 22.80
N SER A 65 -9.36 10.24 22.86
CA SER A 65 -10.23 11.41 22.90
C SER A 65 -10.21 12.05 24.28
N GLU A 66 -10.08 13.38 24.33
CA GLU A 66 -10.05 14.17 25.59
C GLU A 66 -11.29 13.92 26.46
N SER A 67 -12.45 13.75 25.82
CA SER A 67 -13.75 13.55 26.46
C SER A 67 -14.01 12.08 26.84
N GLY A 68 -13.28 11.13 26.25
CA GLY A 68 -13.57 9.70 26.37
C GLY A 68 -14.85 9.25 25.65
N ILE A 69 -15.43 10.12 24.81
CA ILE A 69 -16.66 9.84 24.06
C ILE A 69 -16.30 9.42 22.63
N LEU A 70 -16.81 8.26 22.20
CA LEU A 70 -16.72 7.77 20.84
C LEU A 70 -17.89 8.32 20.01
N THR A 71 -17.57 9.20 19.07
CA THR A 71 -18.55 9.80 18.15
C THR A 71 -18.66 9.02 16.84
N GLU A 72 -19.76 9.18 16.10
CA GLU A 72 -19.95 8.55 14.79
C GLU A 72 -18.79 8.88 13.82
N LYS A 73 -18.35 10.15 13.82
CA LYS A 73 -17.26 10.61 12.97
C LYS A 73 -15.95 9.85 13.24
N MET A 74 -15.60 9.67 14.52
CA MET A 74 -14.38 8.94 14.91
C MET A 74 -14.44 7.48 14.46
N VAL A 75 -15.61 6.84 14.57
CA VAL A 75 -15.81 5.47 14.11
C VAL A 75 -15.58 5.36 12.61
N LEU A 76 -16.20 6.25 11.84
CA LEU A 76 -16.09 6.27 10.38
C LEU A 76 -14.67 6.57 9.90
N GLU A 77 -13.98 7.51 10.54
CA GLU A 77 -12.58 7.84 10.24
C GLU A 77 -11.67 6.62 10.42
N LYS A 78 -11.84 5.88 11.53
CA LYS A 78 -11.06 4.64 11.74
C LYS A 78 -11.38 3.57 10.70
N VAL A 79 -12.63 3.46 10.25
CA VAL A 79 -12.99 2.54 9.18
C VAL A 79 -12.33 2.94 7.86
N GLU A 80 -12.35 4.22 7.52
CA GLU A 80 -11.69 4.72 6.31
C GLU A 80 -10.18 4.50 6.31
N ASP A 81 -9.52 4.74 7.45
CA ASP A 81 -8.09 4.45 7.64
C ASP A 81 -7.79 2.96 7.35
N HIS A 82 -8.57 2.05 7.94
CA HIS A 82 -8.38 0.61 7.74
C HIS A 82 -8.67 0.18 6.30
N VAL A 83 -9.68 0.75 5.65
CA VAL A 83 -9.98 0.46 4.24
C VAL A 83 -8.83 0.93 3.35
N ARG A 84 -8.25 2.10 3.62
CA ARG A 84 -7.08 2.62 2.90
C ARG A 84 -5.88 1.69 3.08
N GLN A 85 -5.60 1.28 4.31
CA GLN A 85 -4.53 0.33 4.62
C GLN A 85 -4.73 -1.02 3.95
N HIS A 86 -5.96 -1.54 3.94
CA HIS A 86 -6.30 -2.77 3.25
C HIS A 86 -6.01 -2.66 1.74
N ARG A 87 -6.46 -1.58 1.09
CA ARG A 87 -6.20 -1.35 -0.34
C ARG A 87 -4.71 -1.27 -0.65
N GLN A 88 -3.94 -0.52 0.14
CA GLN A 88 -2.49 -0.44 -0.03
C GLN A 88 -1.82 -1.81 0.11
N LYS A 89 -2.24 -2.59 1.10
CA LYS A 89 -1.71 -3.94 1.31
C LYS A 89 -2.03 -4.88 0.14
N VAL A 90 -3.25 -4.81 -0.40
CA VAL A 90 -3.66 -5.62 -1.56
C VAL A 90 -2.86 -5.25 -2.80
N GLU A 91 -2.68 -3.95 -3.07
CA GLU A 91 -1.88 -3.47 -4.20
C GLU A 91 -0.43 -3.97 -4.10
N TRP A 92 0.19 -3.84 -2.93
CA TRP A 92 1.57 -4.31 -2.71
C TRP A 92 1.71 -5.82 -2.90
N GLN A 93 0.74 -6.61 -2.44
CA GLN A 93 0.74 -8.06 -2.66
C GLN A 93 0.67 -8.40 -4.15
N SER A 94 -0.22 -7.73 -4.89
CA SER A 94 -0.33 -7.92 -6.35
C SER A 94 0.95 -7.51 -7.09
N GLU A 95 1.59 -6.42 -6.67
CA GLU A 95 2.87 -5.99 -7.23
C GLU A 95 4.00 -7.00 -6.97
N GLN A 96 4.06 -7.59 -5.78
CA GLN A 96 5.03 -8.62 -5.44
C GLN A 96 4.80 -9.90 -6.24
N GLU A 97 3.55 -10.41 -6.27
CA GLU A 97 3.18 -11.59 -7.06
C GLU A 97 3.54 -11.39 -8.54
N ARG A 98 3.30 -10.20 -9.10
CA ARG A 98 3.67 -9.86 -10.48
C ARG A 98 5.19 -9.86 -10.71
N LYS A 99 5.99 -9.42 -9.73
CA LYS A 99 7.45 -9.44 -9.82
C LYS A 99 7.99 -10.86 -9.73
N GLU A 100 7.47 -11.65 -8.80
CA GLU A 100 7.83 -13.07 -8.63
C GLU A 100 7.49 -13.89 -9.87
N ALA A 101 6.29 -13.70 -10.44
CA ALA A 101 5.90 -14.33 -11.70
C ALA A 101 6.88 -14.00 -12.83
N LYS A 102 7.28 -12.74 -12.98
CA LYS A 102 8.27 -12.34 -14.01
C LYS A 102 9.66 -12.94 -13.78
N SER A 103 10.11 -13.05 -12.53
CA SER A 103 11.42 -13.64 -12.22
C SER A 103 11.48 -15.14 -12.49
N ILE A 104 10.38 -15.87 -12.32
CA ILE A 104 10.31 -17.31 -12.67
C ILE A 104 10.54 -17.51 -14.17
N TYR A 105 9.98 -16.65 -15.02
CA TYR A 105 10.16 -16.74 -16.48
C TYR A 105 11.49 -16.19 -16.99
N HIS A 106 12.23 -15.39 -16.21
CA HIS A 106 13.49 -14.78 -16.64
C HIS A 106 14.73 -15.61 -16.28
N SER A 107 14.58 -16.82 -15.72
CA SER A 107 15.70 -17.64 -15.23
C SER A 107 16.11 -18.82 -16.11
N GLU A 108 15.45 -19.12 -17.23
CA GLU A 108 15.73 -20.36 -18.01
C GLU A 108 16.25 -20.14 -19.43
N LYS A 109 16.48 -18.89 -19.85
CA LYS A 109 17.17 -18.60 -21.12
C LYS A 109 18.08 -17.42 -20.94
N GLU A 110 19.27 -17.68 -20.40
CA GLU A 110 20.57 -17.18 -20.87
C GLU A 110 21.66 -18.06 -20.25
N ASP A 111 21.56 -19.38 -20.46
CA ASP A 111 22.76 -20.22 -20.49
C ASP A 111 23.54 -19.82 -21.73
N SER A 112 24.79 -19.44 -21.51
CA SER A 112 25.77 -18.92 -22.44
C SER A 112 26.01 -19.84 -23.65
N TYR A 113 25.16 -19.74 -24.68
CA TYR A 113 25.54 -20.20 -26.01
C TYR A 113 26.44 -19.14 -26.66
N ILE A 114 27.74 -19.27 -26.46
CA ILE A 114 28.74 -18.60 -27.30
C ILE A 114 28.82 -19.45 -28.58
N PRO A 115 28.30 -19.00 -29.74
CA PRO A 115 28.58 -19.70 -30.98
C PRO A 115 30.09 -19.63 -31.23
N ILE A 116 30.76 -20.78 -31.19
CA ILE A 116 32.14 -20.91 -31.65
C ILE A 116 32.11 -20.67 -33.16
N ILE A 117 32.48 -19.46 -33.58
CA ILE A 117 32.73 -19.15 -34.99
C ILE A 117 34.05 -19.85 -35.34
N PRO A 118 34.06 -20.88 -36.21
CA PRO A 118 35.32 -21.41 -36.70
C PRO A 118 36.04 -20.31 -37.48
N LYS A 119 37.26 -19.98 -37.06
CA LYS A 119 38.17 -19.12 -37.84
C LYS A 119 38.51 -19.87 -39.14
N ILE A 120 37.78 -19.56 -40.19
CA ILE A 120 38.15 -19.92 -41.55
C ILE A 120 39.29 -18.96 -41.93
N THR A 121 40.52 -19.45 -41.86
CA THR A 121 41.70 -18.74 -42.38
C THR A 121 41.70 -18.93 -43.89
N GLU A 122 41.25 -17.93 -44.65
CA GLU A 122 41.43 -17.91 -46.10
C GLU A 122 42.53 -16.92 -46.51
N SER A 123 43.49 -17.46 -47.26
CA SER A 123 44.45 -16.69 -48.06
C SER A 123 43.78 -16.20 -49.37
N PRO A 124 44.30 -15.15 -50.02
CA PRO A 124 43.48 -14.20 -50.76
C PRO A 124 43.43 -14.46 -52.27
N GLN A 125 42.27 -14.28 -52.90
CA GLN A 125 42.12 -13.94 -54.33
C GLN A 125 40.84 -13.11 -54.59
N THR A 126 41.07 -11.85 -54.97
CA THR A 126 40.31 -10.91 -55.83
C THR A 126 39.00 -11.37 -56.50
N ASN A 127 37.92 -10.59 -56.36
CA ASN A 127 37.42 -9.69 -57.42
C ASN A 127 36.18 -8.87 -57.02
N GLU A 128 36.10 -7.70 -57.64
CA GLU A 128 35.07 -6.65 -57.56
C GLU A 128 33.63 -7.12 -57.82
N LYS A 129 32.65 -6.51 -57.14
CA LYS A 129 31.67 -5.54 -57.72
C LYS A 129 30.52 -5.21 -56.76
N ASP A 130 30.36 -3.90 -56.56
CA ASP A 130 29.16 -3.05 -56.45
C ASP A 130 27.85 -3.45 -55.72
N VAL A 131 27.19 -2.35 -55.29
CA VAL A 131 25.79 -2.12 -54.88
C VAL A 131 25.61 -1.92 -53.36
N LYS A 132 25.61 -0.68 -52.85
CA LYS A 132 24.45 0.26 -52.64
C LYS A 132 23.34 -0.40 -51.81
N GLU A 133 22.72 0.16 -50.77
CA GLU A 133 22.36 1.54 -50.45
C GLU A 133 21.58 1.48 -49.10
N THR A 134 21.74 2.51 -48.24
CA THR A 134 20.72 3.02 -47.26
C THR A 134 20.21 2.11 -46.13
N SER A 135 19.87 2.54 -44.92
CA SER A 135 19.45 3.82 -44.32
C SER A 135 19.62 3.67 -42.79
N GLY A 136 20.15 4.65 -42.04
CA GLY A 136 19.34 5.66 -41.34
C GLY A 136 18.92 5.18 -39.94
N GLN A 137 19.58 5.64 -38.86
CA GLN A 137 19.12 6.74 -37.97
C GLN A 137 17.96 6.29 -37.04
N SER A 138 17.97 6.40 -35.70
CA SER A 138 18.62 7.35 -34.80
C SER A 138 18.64 6.80 -33.36
N SER A 139 19.73 7.07 -32.63
CA SER A 139 19.77 6.98 -31.16
C SER A 139 19.74 8.40 -30.60
N GLU A 140 18.74 8.72 -29.78
CA GLU A 140 18.75 9.91 -28.93
C GLU A 140 19.00 9.52 -27.47
N THR A 141 20.08 10.08 -26.94
CA THR A 141 20.56 9.97 -25.56
C THR A 141 19.84 11.01 -24.69
N ILE A 142 19.14 10.58 -23.63
CA ILE A 142 18.61 11.51 -22.62
C ILE A 142 19.59 11.62 -21.45
N GLN A 143 20.01 12.86 -21.21
CA GLN A 143 20.91 13.34 -20.16
C GLN A 143 20.23 13.31 -18.77
N ILE A 144 20.98 12.88 -17.76
CA ILE A 144 20.59 12.96 -16.34
C ILE A 144 21.07 14.31 -15.79
N ILE A 145 20.13 15.16 -15.36
CA ILE A 145 20.38 16.34 -14.54
C ILE A 145 19.50 16.23 -13.30
N LYS A 146 20.08 16.10 -12.10
CA LYS A 146 19.38 16.32 -10.83
C LYS A 146 20.13 17.39 -10.04
N GLY A 147 19.56 18.59 -10.05
CA GLY A 147 19.89 19.71 -9.19
C GLY A 147 19.08 19.66 -7.88
N VAL A 148 19.82 19.84 -6.79
CA VAL A 148 19.55 20.60 -5.55
C VAL A 148 18.14 21.17 -5.32
N SER A 149 17.58 20.94 -4.12
CA SER A 149 16.80 21.97 -3.40
C SER A 149 16.81 21.72 -1.89
N GLU A 150 17.36 22.69 -1.16
CA GLU A 150 17.27 22.90 0.30
C GLU A 150 15.89 23.45 0.72
N LYS A 151 15.56 23.27 2.01
CA LYS A 151 15.02 24.26 2.99
C LYS A 151 14.55 23.49 4.25
N SER A 152 15.19 23.60 5.41
CA SER A 152 15.21 24.70 6.41
C SER A 152 14.03 24.68 7.40
N GLN A 153 14.39 24.52 8.69
CA GLN A 153 13.92 25.28 9.86
C GLN A 153 12.69 24.78 10.66
N THR A 154 12.92 24.41 11.93
CA THR A 154 12.01 24.70 13.05
C THR A 154 12.80 24.86 14.36
N ASP A 155 12.51 25.97 15.04
CA ASP A 155 13.06 26.44 16.30
C ASP A 155 12.65 25.57 17.50
N ASP A 156 13.57 25.34 18.45
CA ASP A 156 13.25 24.78 19.77
C ASP A 156 13.55 25.83 20.86
N LYS A 157 12.50 26.24 21.57
CA LYS A 157 12.55 27.12 22.74
C LYS A 157 12.18 26.29 23.97
N THR A 158 13.19 25.83 24.69
CA THR A 158 13.03 25.31 26.05
C THR A 158 12.89 26.47 27.04
N VAL A 159 11.69 26.65 27.60
CA VAL A 159 11.45 27.46 28.79
C VAL A 159 10.99 26.51 29.89
N GLU A 160 11.88 26.23 30.84
CA GLU A 160 11.55 25.57 32.09
C GLU A 160 11.71 26.60 33.22
N LYS A 161 10.59 26.93 33.87
CA LYS A 161 10.53 27.83 35.03
C LYS A 161 9.75 27.12 36.15
N ARG A 162 10.49 26.92 37.24
CA ARG A 162 10.10 26.90 38.67
C ARG A 162 9.07 25.90 39.16
#